data_AF-J0WM80-F1
#
_entry.id   AF-J0WM80-F1
#
_cell.length_a   1.000
_cell.length_b   1.000
_cell.length_c   1.000
_cell.angle_alpha   90.00
_cell.angle_beta   90.00
_cell.angle_gamma   90.00
#
_symmetry.space_group_name_H-M   'P 1'
#
loop_
_entity.id
_entity.type
_entity.pdbx_description
1 polymer ?
#
loop_
_entity_poly.entity_id
_entity_poly.type
_entity_poly.pdbx_seq_one_letter_code
_entity_poly.pdbx_strand_id
1 'polypeptide(L)'
;MGALEACPNLLSLDLVLVDFDNFAGPRVLEYSEYQDLLDDLARVPRLHISGITRSLESFVLELFDHAGVGDLTLDYRGRRRSRGRTWYLSLPCPCRPLRDPLKVSLSVRGGIYELVAVDSTPLRRTIVLDERSIARAPLLWDGYLRNKALLSATVDALAWTYFNDGVPSDCALSILTITVRQDFEELDHVSLADFQGLQELCVEKLDRSTQCVPEAIVRLVGSRPVFCRPLARLVHPKVGGSHGEQVLRGLAEVVEESDA
;
A
#
# COMPACT_ATOMS: atom_id res chain seq x y z
N MET A 1 21.08 -13.18 -27.98
CA MET A 1 19.66 -13.36 -28.31
C MET A 1 18.97 -13.90 -27.07
N GLY A 2 18.21 -13.04 -26.40
CA GLY A 2 17.49 -13.36 -25.18
C GLY A 2 16.20 -14.14 -25.48
N ALA A 3 15.77 -15.02 -24.58
CA ALA A 3 14.54 -15.80 -24.75
C ALA A 3 13.27 -14.93 -24.89
N LEU A 4 13.30 -13.69 -24.36
CA LEU A 4 12.19 -12.74 -24.44
C LEU A 4 12.06 -12.09 -25.82
N GLU A 5 13.15 -11.97 -26.58
CA GLU A 5 13.13 -11.45 -27.97
C GLU A 5 12.32 -12.36 -28.90
N ALA A 6 12.24 -13.66 -28.59
CA ALA A 6 11.42 -14.63 -29.32
C ALA A 6 9.91 -14.48 -29.03
N CYS A 7 9.53 -13.66 -28.07
CA CYS A 7 8.15 -13.45 -27.65
C CYS A 7 7.73 -11.97 -27.75
N PRO A 8 7.71 -11.36 -28.95
CA PRO A 8 7.49 -9.92 -29.14
C PRO A 8 6.10 -9.43 -28.70
N ASN A 9 5.13 -10.33 -28.53
CA ASN A 9 3.77 -10.02 -28.10
C ASN A 9 3.52 -10.40 -26.62
N LEU A 10 4.57 -10.57 -25.82
CA LEU A 10 4.43 -10.92 -24.40
C LEU A 10 3.84 -9.76 -23.60
N LEU A 11 2.61 -9.94 -23.10
CA LEU A 11 1.86 -8.90 -22.36
C LEU A 11 1.96 -9.04 -20.84
N SER A 12 2.38 -10.22 -20.37
CA SER A 12 2.46 -10.55 -18.95
C SER A 12 3.48 -11.65 -18.76
N LEU A 13 4.26 -11.59 -17.70
CA LEU A 13 5.20 -12.65 -17.33
C LEU A 13 5.18 -12.87 -15.82
N ASP A 14 4.93 -14.13 -15.44
CA ASP A 14 5.06 -14.60 -14.06
C ASP A 14 6.43 -15.25 -13.91
N LEU A 15 7.32 -14.58 -13.18
CA LEU A 15 8.67 -15.05 -12.89
C LEU A 15 8.71 -15.66 -11.49
N VAL A 16 8.85 -16.98 -11.43
CA VAL A 16 9.05 -17.69 -10.15
C VAL A 16 10.55 -17.88 -9.94
N LEU A 17 11.12 -17.09 -9.05
CA LEU A 17 12.51 -17.24 -8.64
C LEU A 17 12.58 -18.45 -7.71
N VAL A 18 13.27 -19.51 -8.11
CA VAL A 18 13.53 -20.66 -7.26
C VAL A 18 15.03 -20.74 -7.05
N ASP A 19 15.47 -20.83 -5.79
CA ASP A 19 16.85 -21.20 -5.50
C ASP A 19 17.01 -22.67 -5.91
N PHE A 20 17.80 -22.93 -6.94
CA PHE A 20 18.26 -24.28 -7.20
C PHE A 20 19.47 -24.51 -6.31
N ASP A 21 19.26 -25.18 -5.17
CA ASP A 21 20.28 -25.51 -4.15
C ASP A 21 21.51 -26.29 -4.70
N ASN A 22 21.57 -26.60 -6.01
CA ASN A 22 22.53 -27.49 -6.65
C ASN A 22 23.36 -26.88 -7.79
N PHE A 23 23.33 -25.57 -8.04
CA PHE A 23 24.30 -25.00 -8.98
C PHE A 23 25.64 -24.77 -8.28
N ALA A 24 26.66 -25.50 -8.71
CA ALA A 24 28.05 -25.31 -8.32
C ALA A 24 28.51 -23.90 -8.70
N GLY A 25 28.38 -22.97 -7.74
CA GLY A 25 28.71 -21.56 -7.86
C GLY A 25 27.65 -20.77 -8.65
N PRO A 26 27.15 -19.64 -8.14
CA PRO A 26 26.45 -18.70 -9.00
C PRO A 26 27.49 -18.24 -10.03
N ARG A 27 27.27 -18.52 -11.32
CA ARG A 27 27.91 -17.72 -12.35
C ARG A 27 27.50 -16.29 -12.04
N VAL A 28 28.43 -15.49 -11.54
CA VAL A 28 28.22 -14.06 -11.35
C VAL A 28 27.93 -13.54 -12.76
N LEU A 29 26.68 -13.15 -13.01
CA LEU A 29 26.32 -12.52 -14.27
C LEU A 29 27.24 -11.32 -14.43
N GLU A 30 27.84 -11.17 -15.61
CA GLU A 30 28.56 -9.94 -15.90
C GLU A 30 27.57 -8.77 -15.85
N TYR A 31 28.04 -7.59 -15.45
CA TYR A 31 27.18 -6.42 -15.29
C TYR A 31 26.39 -6.08 -16.56
N SER A 32 26.96 -6.35 -17.74
CA SER A 32 26.28 -6.21 -19.04
C SER A 32 25.12 -7.21 -19.21
N GLU A 33 25.35 -8.49 -18.95
CA GLU A 33 24.31 -9.54 -19.03
C GLU A 33 23.15 -9.25 -18.06
N TYR A 34 23.48 -8.68 -16.90
CA TYR A 34 22.54 -8.24 -15.90
C TYR A 34 21.66 -7.07 -16.39
N GLN A 35 22.27 -6.05 -17.01
CA GLN A 35 21.53 -4.92 -17.55
C GLN A 35 20.65 -5.31 -18.74
N ASP A 36 21.14 -6.18 -19.62
CA ASP A 36 20.37 -6.68 -20.76
C ASP A 36 19.11 -7.42 -20.27
N LEU A 37 19.22 -8.21 -19.20
CA LEU A 37 18.06 -8.88 -18.59
C LEU A 37 17.05 -7.89 -18.00
N LEU A 38 17.51 -6.82 -17.33
CA LEU A 38 16.62 -5.79 -16.81
C LEU A 38 15.87 -5.07 -17.94
N ASP A 39 16.58 -4.71 -19.01
CA ASP A 39 16.00 -4.03 -20.16
C ASP A 39 14.99 -4.92 -20.90
N ASP A 40 15.28 -6.21 -21.05
CA ASP A 40 14.37 -7.18 -21.65
C ASP A 40 13.10 -7.38 -20.79
N LEU A 41 13.25 -7.47 -19.46
CA LEU A 41 12.11 -7.56 -18.56
C LEU A 41 11.28 -6.27 -18.55
N ALA A 42 11.91 -5.10 -18.64
CA ALA A 42 11.22 -3.82 -18.70
C ALA A 42 10.30 -3.66 -19.91
N ARG A 43 10.52 -4.42 -21.00
CA ARG A 43 9.63 -4.45 -22.16
C ARG A 43 8.32 -5.18 -21.89
N VAL A 44 8.26 -6.01 -20.86
CA VAL A 44 7.03 -6.74 -20.50
C VAL A 44 6.10 -5.81 -19.75
N PRO A 45 4.86 -5.56 -20.25
CA PRO A 45 3.95 -4.60 -19.64
C PRO A 45 3.57 -4.92 -18.19
N ARG A 46 3.43 -6.22 -17.88
CA ARG A 46 3.04 -6.73 -16.57
C ARG A 46 3.99 -7.81 -16.11
N LEU A 47 4.62 -7.59 -14.97
CA LEU A 47 5.54 -8.53 -14.36
C LEU A 47 5.02 -8.93 -12.98
N HIS A 48 5.02 -10.22 -12.69
CA HIS A 48 4.76 -10.73 -11.35
C HIS A 48 5.91 -11.63 -10.93
N ILE A 49 6.60 -11.24 -9.86
CA ILE A 49 7.79 -11.93 -9.39
C ILE A 49 7.48 -12.58 -8.05
N SER A 50 7.66 -13.90 -7.96
CA SER A 50 7.43 -14.66 -6.74
C SER A 50 8.62 -15.54 -6.41
N GLY A 51 8.62 -16.15 -5.23
CA GLY A 51 9.72 -17.02 -4.80
C GLY A 51 11.03 -16.28 -4.53
N ILE A 52 11.00 -14.95 -4.36
CA ILE A 52 12.19 -14.10 -4.21
C ILE A 52 13.11 -14.59 -3.08
N THR A 53 14.31 -15.05 -3.45
CA THR A 53 15.35 -15.49 -2.51
C THR A 53 16.17 -14.32 -2.00
N ARG A 54 16.90 -14.50 -0.90
CA ARG A 54 17.87 -13.51 -0.44
C ARG A 54 18.96 -13.24 -1.48
N SER A 55 19.38 -14.26 -2.23
CA SER A 55 20.43 -14.14 -3.25
C SER A 55 20.00 -13.32 -4.47
N LEU A 56 18.70 -13.27 -4.75
CA LEU A 56 18.13 -12.57 -5.92
C LEU A 56 17.35 -11.30 -5.53
N GLU A 57 17.25 -10.98 -4.24
CA GLU A 57 16.46 -9.83 -3.79
C GLU A 57 17.00 -8.51 -4.35
N SER A 58 18.31 -8.29 -4.35
CA SER A 58 18.89 -7.06 -4.92
C SER A 58 18.49 -6.86 -6.37
N PHE A 59 18.53 -7.92 -7.18
CA PHE A 59 18.07 -7.89 -8.57
C PHE A 59 16.61 -7.50 -8.70
N VAL A 60 15.76 -8.14 -7.90
CA VAL A 60 14.32 -7.87 -7.93
C VAL A 60 14.01 -6.44 -7.51
N LEU A 61 14.74 -5.90 -6.53
CA LEU A 61 14.56 -4.54 -6.07
C LEU A 61 15.07 -3.50 -7.09
N GLU A 62 16.17 -3.78 -7.78
CA GLU A 62 16.64 -2.94 -8.89
C GLU A 62 15.64 -2.95 -10.06
N LEU A 63 15.08 -4.11 -10.40
CA LEU A 63 13.99 -4.20 -11.38
C LEU A 63 12.74 -3.44 -10.92
N PHE A 64 12.45 -3.45 -9.61
CA PHE A 64 11.33 -2.71 -9.05
C PHE A 64 11.51 -1.19 -9.09
N ASP A 65 12.76 -0.73 -8.94
CA ASP A 65 13.19 0.66 -9.15
C ASP A 65 13.46 0.99 -10.63
N HIS A 66 13.15 0.09 -11.57
CA HIS A 66 13.36 0.35 -12.99
C HIS A 66 12.20 1.15 -13.61
N ALA A 67 12.50 2.35 -14.12
CA ALA A 67 11.48 3.27 -14.67
C ALA A 67 10.82 2.77 -15.96
N GLY A 68 11.46 1.85 -16.69
CA GLY A 68 10.88 1.25 -17.90
C GLY A 68 9.79 0.21 -17.61
N VAL A 69 9.71 -0.32 -16.39
CA VAL A 69 8.76 -1.39 -16.05
C VAL A 69 7.40 -0.76 -15.72
N GLY A 70 6.37 -1.16 -16.48
CA GLY A 70 4.99 -0.68 -16.36
C GLY A 70 4.32 -1.05 -15.03
N ASP A 71 3.73 -2.25 -15.00
CA ASP A 71 3.09 -2.83 -13.82
C ASP A 71 3.94 -3.98 -13.30
N LEU A 72 4.34 -3.90 -12.03
CA LEU A 72 5.20 -4.90 -11.41
C LEU A 72 4.68 -5.26 -10.02
N THR A 73 4.57 -6.57 -9.80
CA THR A 73 4.19 -7.16 -8.51
C THR A 73 5.34 -7.96 -7.92
N LEU A 74 5.68 -7.70 -6.65
CA LEU A 74 6.57 -8.54 -5.85
C LEU A 74 5.76 -9.35 -4.85
N ASP A 75 5.79 -10.67 -4.99
CA ASP A 75 5.14 -11.61 -4.09
C ASP A 75 6.15 -12.23 -3.13
N TYR A 76 6.07 -11.78 -1.88
CA TYR A 76 6.91 -12.23 -0.76
C TYR A 76 6.20 -13.25 0.15
N ARG A 77 5.09 -13.86 -0.28
CA ARG A 77 4.36 -14.86 0.51
C ARG A 77 5.12 -16.17 0.66
N GLY A 78 4.79 -16.94 1.71
CA GLY A 78 5.13 -18.35 1.86
C GLY A 78 6.56 -18.65 2.33
N ARG A 79 7.39 -17.65 2.63
CA ARG A 79 8.81 -17.89 2.95
C ARG A 79 9.09 -18.10 4.43
N ARG A 80 9.66 -19.28 4.75
CA ARG A 80 10.24 -19.59 6.06
C ARG A 80 11.50 -18.76 6.28
N ARG A 81 11.50 -17.89 7.29
CA ARG A 81 12.68 -17.10 7.67
C ARG A 81 13.49 -17.79 8.77
N SER A 82 14.81 -17.81 8.63
CA SER A 82 15.75 -18.06 9.72
C SER A 82 15.71 -16.90 10.74
N ARG A 83 15.77 -17.24 12.04
CA ARG A 83 15.71 -16.27 13.15
C ARG A 83 16.86 -15.25 13.04
N GLY A 84 16.57 -13.97 13.31
CA GLY A 84 17.59 -12.91 13.44
C GLY A 84 18.12 -12.29 12.14
N ARG A 85 17.61 -12.67 10.96
CA ARG A 85 17.90 -11.97 9.71
C ARG A 85 16.68 -11.15 9.29
N THR A 86 16.80 -9.82 9.27
CA THR A 86 15.90 -8.96 8.47
C THR A 86 16.22 -9.27 7.02
N TRP A 87 15.26 -9.82 6.29
CA TRP A 87 15.51 -10.26 4.91
C TRP A 87 15.70 -9.09 3.98
N TYR A 88 15.00 -7.99 4.24
CA TYR A 88 15.10 -6.78 3.45
C TYR A 88 16.49 -6.18 3.62
N LEU A 89 17.29 -6.21 2.55
CA LEU A 89 18.22 -5.11 2.33
C LEU A 89 17.36 -3.84 2.38
N SER A 90 17.58 -3.05 3.43
CA SER A 90 16.89 -1.80 3.74
C SER A 90 16.65 -1.01 2.46
N LEU A 91 15.43 -1.11 1.94
CA LEU A 91 14.97 -0.39 0.78
C LEU A 91 14.91 1.09 1.14
N PRO A 92 15.68 1.98 0.50
CA PRO A 92 15.52 3.39 0.79
C PRO A 92 14.25 3.94 0.13
N CYS A 93 13.81 3.44 -1.04
CA CYS A 93 12.51 3.78 -1.66
C CYS A 93 12.25 2.93 -2.93
N PRO A 94 11.55 1.78 -2.87
CA PRO A 94 11.21 0.93 -4.01
C PRO A 94 10.18 1.58 -4.95
N CYS A 95 9.38 2.55 -4.49
CA CYS A 95 8.44 3.28 -5.34
C CYS A 95 9.06 4.49 -6.03
N ARG A 96 10.38 4.67 -5.97
CA ARG A 96 11.11 5.81 -6.55
C ARG A 96 10.78 6.10 -8.03
N PRO A 97 10.52 5.13 -8.92
CA PRO A 97 10.25 5.42 -10.34
C PRO A 97 8.90 6.08 -10.57
N LEU A 98 7.96 5.89 -9.65
CA LEU A 98 6.63 6.46 -9.73
C LEU A 98 6.71 7.98 -9.56
N ARG A 99 5.95 8.73 -10.35
CA ARG A 99 5.89 10.20 -10.28
C ARG A 99 4.96 10.66 -9.17
N ASP A 100 5.35 11.74 -8.51
CA ASP A 100 4.51 12.34 -7.48
C ASP A 100 3.37 13.17 -8.12
N PRO A 101 2.20 13.27 -7.46
CA PRO A 101 1.80 12.58 -6.23
C PRO A 101 1.22 11.18 -6.50
N LEU A 102 1.36 10.27 -5.52
CA LEU A 102 0.93 8.87 -5.62
C LEU A 102 -0.48 8.63 -5.05
N LYS A 103 -1.18 7.65 -5.62
CA LYS A 103 -2.33 6.99 -5.00
C LYS A 103 -1.88 5.65 -4.44
N VAL A 104 -2.17 5.42 -3.16
CA VAL A 104 -1.77 4.19 -2.46
C VAL A 104 -3.00 3.44 -1.99
N SER A 105 -3.00 2.11 -2.13
CA SER A 105 -3.98 1.26 -1.47
C SER A 105 -3.30 0.16 -0.67
N LEU A 106 -3.75 -0.07 0.56
CA LEU A 106 -3.35 -1.19 1.39
C LEU A 106 -4.59 -2.00 1.74
N SER A 107 -4.67 -3.23 1.25
CA SER A 107 -5.79 -4.14 1.54
C SER A 107 -5.32 -5.40 2.24
N VAL A 108 -6.18 -6.03 3.06
CA VAL A 108 -5.89 -7.34 3.65
C VAL A 108 -7.00 -8.32 3.34
N ARG A 109 -6.67 -9.52 2.83
CA ARG A 109 -7.63 -10.59 2.54
C ARG A 109 -7.06 -11.96 2.84
N GLY A 110 -7.70 -12.68 3.76
CA GLY A 110 -7.28 -14.04 4.13
C GLY A 110 -5.83 -14.10 4.61
N GLY A 111 -5.41 -13.12 5.42
CA GLY A 111 -4.02 -13.00 5.91
C GLY A 111 -3.00 -12.54 4.86
N ILE A 112 -3.45 -12.12 3.68
CA ILE A 112 -2.59 -11.56 2.63
C ILE A 112 -2.78 -10.06 2.60
N TYR A 113 -1.69 -9.32 2.74
CA TYR A 113 -1.62 -7.89 2.59
C TYR A 113 -1.14 -7.55 1.18
N GLU A 114 -1.87 -6.66 0.51
CA GLU A 114 -1.51 -6.14 -0.80
C GLU A 114 -1.36 -4.62 -0.71
N LEU A 115 -0.12 -4.16 -0.90
CA LEU A 115 0.21 -2.76 -1.03
C LEU A 115 0.34 -2.41 -2.51
N VAL A 116 -0.45 -1.44 -2.99
CA VAL A 116 -0.39 -0.94 -4.36
C VAL A 116 -0.06 0.55 -4.33
N ALA A 117 0.89 0.98 -5.14
CA ALA A 117 1.18 2.37 -5.42
C ALA A 117 1.06 2.65 -6.92
N VAL A 118 0.37 3.73 -7.27
CA VAL A 118 0.13 4.17 -8.66
C VAL A 118 0.41 5.67 -8.74
N ASP A 119 1.09 6.11 -9.80
CA ASP A 119 1.26 7.53 -10.07
C ASP A 119 0.15 8.09 -11.00
N SER A 120 0.35 9.32 -11.49
CA SER A 120 -0.53 9.93 -12.49
C SER A 120 -0.40 9.34 -13.89
N THR A 121 0.64 8.53 -14.12
CA THR A 121 0.83 7.74 -15.33
C THR A 121 0.29 6.32 -15.07
N PRO A 122 0.24 5.41 -16.06
CA PRO A 122 -0.25 4.05 -15.82
C PRO A 122 0.80 3.16 -15.11
N LEU A 123 1.88 3.72 -14.55
CA LEU A 123 2.87 2.94 -13.81
C LEU A 123 2.31 2.48 -12.47
N ARG A 124 2.52 1.18 -12.18
CA ARG A 124 1.98 0.53 -10.99
C ARG A 124 3.05 -0.32 -10.32
N ARG A 125 3.07 -0.27 -8.99
CA ARG A 125 3.93 -1.09 -8.13
C ARG A 125 3.07 -1.78 -7.09
N THR A 126 3.17 -3.10 -7.03
CA THR A 126 2.40 -3.93 -6.11
C THR A 126 3.35 -4.80 -5.28
N ILE A 127 3.08 -4.90 -3.98
CA ILE A 127 3.83 -5.75 -3.05
C ILE A 127 2.82 -6.59 -2.29
N VAL A 128 3.03 -7.90 -2.31
CA VAL A 128 2.17 -8.89 -1.67
C VAL A 128 2.92 -9.54 -0.51
N LEU A 129 2.34 -9.49 0.67
CA LEU A 129 2.90 -10.01 1.92
C LEU A 129 1.87 -10.94 2.57
N ASP A 130 2.33 -11.99 3.24
CA ASP A 130 1.49 -12.72 4.20
C ASP A 130 1.68 -12.17 5.63
N GLU A 131 0.87 -12.64 6.58
CA GLU A 131 0.96 -12.27 8.00
C GLU A 131 2.36 -12.40 8.60
N ARG A 132 3.16 -13.37 8.14
CA ARG A 132 4.53 -13.58 8.65
C ARG A 132 5.53 -12.61 8.03
N SER A 133 5.33 -12.27 6.77
CA SER A 133 6.18 -11.35 6.02
C SER A 133 5.94 -9.90 6.45
N ILE A 134 4.68 -9.49 6.65
CA ILE A 134 4.35 -8.10 7.03
C ILE A 134 4.89 -7.69 8.40
N ALA A 135 4.86 -8.59 9.40
CA ALA A 135 5.37 -8.33 10.74
C ALA A 135 6.89 -8.02 10.81
N ARG A 136 7.58 -8.11 9.67
CA ARG A 136 9.02 -7.87 9.53
C ARG A 136 9.34 -7.02 8.30
N ALA A 137 8.32 -6.59 7.56
CA ALA A 137 8.49 -5.73 6.40
C ALA A 137 8.96 -4.34 6.85
N PRO A 138 9.70 -3.60 6.00
CA PRO A 138 9.96 -2.19 6.24
C PRO A 138 8.64 -1.43 6.42
N LEU A 139 8.62 -0.40 7.25
CA LEU A 139 7.43 0.44 7.41
C LEU A 139 7.02 1.06 6.07
N LEU A 140 5.71 1.29 5.89
CA LEU A 140 5.17 1.83 4.64
C LEU A 140 5.82 3.16 4.25
N TRP A 141 5.84 4.10 5.18
CA TRP A 141 6.28 5.48 4.94
C TRP A 141 7.79 5.59 4.78
N ASP A 142 8.55 4.99 5.70
CA ASP A 142 10.01 5.08 5.69
C ASP A 142 10.66 4.09 4.72
N GLY A 143 9.99 3.00 4.37
CA GLY A 143 10.53 1.98 3.47
C GLY A 143 10.05 2.18 2.04
N TYR A 144 8.74 2.12 1.83
CA TYR A 144 8.14 2.02 0.50
C TYR A 144 7.87 3.37 -0.15
N LEU A 145 7.39 4.35 0.64
CA LEU A 145 6.92 5.65 0.17
C LEU A 145 7.88 6.80 0.52
N ARG A 146 9.11 6.49 0.94
CA ARG A 146 10.06 7.51 1.39
C ARG A 146 10.26 8.57 0.33
N ASN A 147 10.18 9.84 0.72
CA ASN A 147 10.32 11.00 -0.18
C ASN A 147 9.29 11.03 -1.32
N LYS A 148 8.08 10.49 -1.10
CA LYS A 148 6.95 10.57 -2.04
C LYS A 148 5.83 11.41 -1.48
N ALA A 149 5.29 12.31 -2.30
CA ALA A 149 4.03 12.96 -2.00
C ALA A 149 2.85 12.02 -2.28
N LEU A 150 1.89 11.95 -1.35
CA LEU A 150 0.65 11.20 -1.53
C LEU A 150 -0.50 12.13 -1.91
N LEU A 151 -1.26 11.72 -2.92
CA LEU A 151 -2.54 12.33 -3.29
C LEU A 151 -3.68 11.77 -2.45
N SER A 152 -3.73 10.44 -2.32
CA SER A 152 -4.80 9.74 -1.60
C SER A 152 -4.37 8.36 -1.14
N ALA A 153 -4.95 7.88 -0.05
CA ALA A 153 -4.77 6.53 0.44
C ALA A 153 -6.12 5.80 0.59
N THR A 154 -6.17 4.52 0.23
CA THR A 154 -7.28 3.62 0.53
C THR A 154 -6.78 2.48 1.41
N VAL A 155 -7.30 2.32 2.62
CA VAL A 155 -6.74 1.42 3.62
C VAL A 155 -7.83 0.55 4.21
N ASP A 156 -7.62 -0.75 4.22
CA ASP A 156 -8.45 -1.68 4.98
C ASP A 156 -8.25 -1.44 6.49
N ALA A 157 -9.33 -1.30 7.24
CA ALA A 157 -9.29 -1.04 8.68
C ALA A 157 -8.43 -2.09 9.42
N LEU A 158 -8.46 -3.35 8.97
CA LEU A 158 -7.64 -4.43 9.54
C LEU A 158 -6.14 -4.31 9.21
N ALA A 159 -5.77 -3.50 8.23
CA ALA A 159 -4.38 -3.19 7.89
C ALA A 159 -3.89 -1.86 8.51
N TRP A 160 -4.73 -1.20 9.32
CA TRP A 160 -4.46 0.13 9.86
C TRP A 160 -3.14 0.21 10.62
N THR A 161 -2.83 -0.76 11.49
CA THR A 161 -1.61 -0.73 12.29
C THR A 161 -0.36 -0.62 11.43
N TYR A 162 -0.28 -1.38 10.33
CA TYR A 162 0.86 -1.30 9.42
C TYR A 162 0.87 -0.02 8.57
N PHE A 163 -0.31 0.48 8.21
CA PHE A 163 -0.44 1.76 7.51
C PHE A 163 -0.02 2.94 8.38
N ASN A 164 -0.40 2.97 9.65
CA ASN A 164 -0.13 4.09 10.56
C ASN A 164 1.28 4.06 11.16
N ASP A 165 1.96 2.92 11.13
CA ASP A 165 3.29 2.80 11.72
C ASP A 165 4.32 3.61 10.93
N GLY A 166 5.03 4.51 11.63
CA GLY A 166 6.02 5.39 11.05
C GLY A 166 5.48 6.52 10.17
N VAL A 167 4.22 6.94 10.33
CA VAL A 167 3.68 8.14 9.64
C VAL A 167 4.56 9.37 9.98
N PRO A 168 5.05 10.13 8.98
CA PRO A 168 5.80 11.37 9.22
C PRO A 168 4.93 12.42 9.91
N SER A 169 5.51 13.20 10.83
CA SER A 169 4.79 14.25 11.55
C SER A 169 4.23 15.35 10.65
N ASP A 170 4.81 15.53 9.46
CA ASP A 170 4.42 16.49 8.43
C ASP A 170 3.65 15.82 7.27
N CYS A 171 3.02 14.66 7.51
CA CYS A 171 2.28 13.92 6.49
C CYS A 171 1.18 14.79 5.86
N ALA A 172 1.34 15.08 4.56
CA ALA A 172 0.44 15.93 3.79
C ALA A 172 -0.75 15.17 3.15
N LEU A 173 -1.10 13.98 3.67
CA LEU A 173 -2.20 13.19 3.13
C LEU A 173 -3.54 13.92 3.29
N SER A 174 -4.16 14.30 2.16
CA SER A 174 -5.39 15.09 2.13
C SER A 174 -6.66 14.25 1.99
N ILE A 175 -6.58 13.07 1.37
CA ILE A 175 -7.72 12.19 1.08
C ILE A 175 -7.43 10.78 1.61
N LEU A 176 -8.30 10.28 2.48
CA LEU A 176 -8.22 8.94 3.04
C LEU A 176 -9.56 8.22 2.89
N THR A 177 -9.52 7.02 2.33
CA THR A 177 -10.64 6.08 2.34
C THR A 177 -10.29 4.92 3.25
N ILE A 178 -11.13 4.64 4.24
CA ILE A 178 -11.03 3.44 5.07
C ILE A 178 -12.09 2.44 4.60
N THR A 179 -11.66 1.24 4.24
CA THR A 179 -12.58 0.14 3.92
C THR A 179 -12.81 -0.74 5.14
N VAL A 180 -14.07 -1.02 5.42
CA VAL A 180 -14.54 -1.90 6.49
C VAL A 180 -15.16 -3.13 5.87
N ARG A 181 -14.77 -4.34 6.32
CA ARG A 181 -15.17 -5.57 5.64
C ARG A 181 -16.45 -6.16 6.19
N GLN A 182 -16.44 -6.46 7.49
CA GLN A 182 -17.52 -7.15 8.18
C GLN A 182 -18.24 -6.19 9.11
N ASP A 183 -17.53 -5.58 10.06
CA ASP A 183 -18.14 -4.83 11.16
C ASP A 183 -17.46 -3.49 11.41
N PHE A 184 -18.24 -2.47 11.78
CA PHE A 184 -17.70 -1.14 12.08
C PHE A 184 -16.84 -1.10 13.34
N GLU A 185 -16.86 -2.15 14.17
CA GLU A 185 -15.90 -2.35 15.26
C GLU A 185 -14.45 -2.48 14.75
N GLU A 186 -14.23 -2.81 13.47
CA GLU A 186 -12.90 -2.75 12.84
C GLU A 186 -12.29 -1.33 12.92
N LEU A 187 -13.12 -0.28 13.06
CA LEU A 187 -12.67 1.09 13.25
C LEU A 187 -12.15 1.39 14.66
N ASP A 188 -12.40 0.55 15.65
CA ASP A 188 -11.99 0.80 17.05
C ASP A 188 -10.46 0.85 17.20
N HIS A 189 -9.73 0.29 16.24
CA HIS A 189 -8.26 0.31 16.18
C HIS A 189 -7.70 1.42 15.29
N VAL A 190 -8.57 2.22 14.67
CA VAL A 190 -8.20 3.30 13.75
C VAL A 190 -8.16 4.62 14.50
N SER A 191 -7.05 5.35 14.35
CA SER A 191 -6.87 6.68 14.93
C SER A 191 -6.36 7.66 13.87
N LEU A 192 -7.04 8.80 13.72
CA LEU A 192 -6.67 9.85 12.77
C LEU A 192 -5.73 10.90 13.37
N ALA A 193 -5.17 10.64 14.56
CA ALA A 193 -4.31 11.57 15.30
C ALA A 193 -3.11 12.07 14.49
N ASP A 194 -2.50 11.19 13.69
CA ASP A 194 -1.29 11.47 12.91
C ASP A 194 -1.59 12.16 11.56
N PHE A 195 -2.87 12.30 11.17
CA PHE A 195 -3.30 12.82 9.87
C PHE A 195 -3.90 14.22 9.95
N GLN A 196 -3.11 15.17 10.43
CA GLN A 196 -3.58 16.55 10.67
C GLN A 196 -4.02 17.29 9.40
N GLY A 197 -3.39 16.97 8.26
CA GLY A 197 -3.67 17.55 6.95
C GLY A 197 -4.91 16.98 6.24
N LEU A 198 -5.60 16.00 6.84
CA LEU A 198 -6.70 15.30 6.20
C LEU A 198 -7.90 16.23 5.97
N GLN A 199 -8.34 16.33 4.71
CA GLN A 199 -9.46 17.17 4.26
C GLN A 199 -10.70 16.33 3.94
N GLU A 200 -10.50 15.16 3.33
CA GLU A 200 -11.58 14.25 2.94
C GLU A 200 -11.38 12.88 3.57
N LEU A 201 -12.42 12.39 4.24
CA LEU A 201 -12.47 11.05 4.82
C LEU A 201 -13.65 10.30 4.19
N CYS A 202 -13.39 9.12 3.63
CA CYS A 202 -14.43 8.22 3.17
C CYS A 202 -14.38 6.94 4.03
N VAL A 203 -15.53 6.45 4.47
CA VAL A 203 -15.61 5.15 5.14
C VAL A 203 -16.53 4.27 4.31
N GLU A 204 -15.95 3.26 3.67
CA GLU A 204 -16.65 2.37 2.76
C GLU A 204 -16.81 0.99 3.36
N LYS A 205 -18.06 0.52 3.47
CA LYS A 205 -18.32 -0.86 3.86
C LYS A 205 -18.42 -1.75 2.62
N LEU A 206 -17.63 -2.82 2.59
CA LEU A 206 -17.59 -3.76 1.46
C LEU A 206 -18.80 -4.72 1.47
N ASP A 207 -19.30 -5.11 2.65
CA ASP A 207 -20.57 -5.83 2.78
C ASP A 207 -21.74 -4.87 3.00
N ARG A 208 -22.77 -4.97 2.14
CA ARG A 208 -23.97 -4.11 2.17
C ARG A 208 -25.02 -4.59 3.18
N SER A 209 -24.78 -5.70 3.87
CA SER A 209 -25.78 -6.39 4.70
C SER A 209 -26.06 -5.73 6.06
N THR A 210 -25.10 -4.98 6.62
CA THR A 210 -25.17 -4.43 7.98
C THR A 210 -25.25 -2.91 7.97
N GLN A 211 -26.13 -2.37 8.81
CA GLN A 211 -26.30 -0.94 8.99
C GLN A 211 -25.05 -0.30 9.57
N CYS A 212 -24.78 0.93 9.14
CA CYS A 212 -23.74 1.76 9.72
C CYS A 212 -24.06 2.15 11.15
N VAL A 213 -23.06 2.07 12.03
CA VAL A 213 -23.16 2.53 13.41
C VAL A 213 -22.57 3.93 13.49
N PRO A 214 -23.39 4.99 13.62
CA PRO A 214 -22.90 6.38 13.62
C PRO A 214 -21.83 6.64 14.69
N GLU A 215 -21.93 5.98 15.85
CA GLU A 215 -21.00 6.14 16.98
C GLU A 215 -19.55 5.73 16.64
N ALA A 216 -19.34 4.71 15.81
CA ALA A 216 -18.00 4.31 15.39
C ALA A 216 -17.33 5.39 14.53
N ILE A 217 -18.10 6.02 13.64
CA ILE A 217 -17.64 7.15 12.83
C ILE A 217 -17.38 8.38 13.70
N VAL A 218 -18.25 8.67 14.67
CA VAL A 218 -18.05 9.77 15.62
C VAL A 218 -16.74 9.59 16.39
N ARG A 219 -16.49 8.40 16.93
CA ARG A 219 -15.23 8.08 17.64
C ARG A 219 -14.01 8.24 16.72
N LEU A 220 -14.10 7.76 15.48
CA LEU A 220 -13.05 7.91 14.48
C LEU A 220 -12.74 9.39 14.20
N VAL A 221 -13.75 10.20 13.92
CA VAL A 221 -13.56 11.64 13.66
C VAL A 221 -13.06 12.37 14.91
N GLY A 222 -13.56 12.00 16.09
CA GLY A 222 -13.12 12.53 17.38
C GLY A 222 -11.68 12.20 17.76
N SER A 223 -11.06 11.20 17.13
CA SER A 223 -9.63 10.90 17.30
C SER A 223 -8.69 11.92 16.63
N ARG A 224 -9.22 12.83 15.81
CA ARG A 224 -8.43 13.88 15.15
C ARG A 224 -7.95 14.92 16.17
N PRO A 225 -6.78 15.53 15.98
CA PRO A 225 -6.31 16.62 16.83
C PRO A 225 -7.26 17.82 16.78
N VAL A 226 -7.45 18.50 17.92
CA VAL A 226 -8.39 19.62 18.11
C VAL A 226 -8.13 20.79 17.14
N PHE A 227 -6.89 20.95 16.67
CA PHE A 227 -6.49 22.03 15.77
C PHE A 227 -6.70 21.73 14.28
N CYS A 228 -7.26 20.56 13.94
CA CYS A 228 -7.49 20.18 12.55
C CYS A 228 -8.69 20.93 11.96
N ARG A 229 -8.58 21.30 10.67
CA ARG A 229 -9.72 21.83 9.94
C ARG A 229 -10.88 20.80 9.93
N PRO A 230 -12.14 21.24 9.96
CA PRO A 230 -13.28 20.36 9.76
C PRO A 230 -13.10 19.53 8.48
N LEU A 231 -13.57 18.27 8.49
CA LEU A 231 -13.58 17.46 7.27
C LEU A 231 -14.48 18.14 6.24
N ALA A 232 -13.93 18.41 5.06
CA ALA A 232 -14.68 19.02 3.97
C ALA A 232 -15.76 18.06 3.42
N ARG A 233 -15.54 16.75 3.57
CA ARG A 233 -16.47 15.72 3.10
C ARG A 233 -16.32 14.42 3.88
N LEU A 234 -17.45 13.88 4.34
CA LEU A 234 -17.61 12.49 4.78
C LEU A 234 -18.53 11.78 3.79
N VAL A 235 -18.01 10.81 3.02
CA VAL A 235 -18.82 10.02 2.10
C VAL A 235 -19.09 8.65 2.73
N HIS A 236 -20.38 8.31 2.86
CA HIS A 236 -20.84 6.99 3.27
C HIS A 236 -21.63 6.34 2.12
N PRO A 237 -21.42 5.05 1.79
CA PRO A 237 -22.23 4.36 0.79
C PRO A 237 -23.68 4.24 1.30
N LYS A 238 -24.58 5.05 0.73
CA LYS A 238 -26.06 4.97 0.79
C LYS A 238 -26.67 4.60 2.15
N VAL A 239 -26.86 5.59 3.02
CA VAL A 239 -28.10 5.64 3.82
C VAL A 239 -29.11 6.38 2.95
N GLY A 240 -30.02 5.64 2.30
CA GLY A 240 -31.19 6.26 1.70
C GLY A 240 -32.07 6.81 2.82
N GLY A 241 -31.90 8.09 3.16
CA GLY A 241 -32.71 8.74 4.19
C GLY A 241 -32.00 9.93 4.83
N SER A 242 -32.79 10.96 5.13
CA SER A 242 -32.44 12.26 5.72
C SER A 242 -31.67 12.23 7.06
N HIS A 243 -31.29 11.07 7.57
CA HIS A 243 -30.55 10.90 8.83
C HIS A 243 -29.03 11.02 8.68
N GLY A 244 -28.45 10.69 7.52
CA GLY A 244 -26.99 10.79 7.32
C GLY A 244 -26.48 12.24 7.32
N GLU A 245 -27.26 13.18 6.81
CA GLU A 245 -26.95 14.62 6.83
C GLU A 245 -27.19 15.25 8.21
N GLN A 246 -28.08 14.69 9.03
CA GLN A 246 -28.41 15.21 10.37
C GLN A 246 -27.31 14.88 11.40
N VAL A 247 -26.70 13.70 11.34
CA VAL A 247 -25.54 13.35 12.19
C VAL A 247 -24.35 14.27 11.89
N LEU A 248 -24.20 14.69 10.63
CA LEU A 248 -23.13 15.58 10.19
C LEU A 248 -23.33 17.05 10.61
N ARG A 249 -24.56 17.57 10.62
CA ARG A 249 -24.85 18.89 11.20
C ARG A 249 -24.63 18.91 12.71
N GLY A 250 -25.04 17.85 13.41
CA GLY A 250 -24.81 17.74 14.85
C GLY A 250 -23.32 17.72 15.21
N LEU A 251 -22.46 17.09 14.39
CA LEU A 251 -21.01 17.08 14.63
C LEU A 251 -20.31 18.40 14.28
N ALA A 252 -20.85 19.18 13.34
CA ALA A 252 -20.39 20.55 13.10
C ALA A 252 -20.78 21.49 14.26
N GLU A 253 -21.98 21.31 14.84
CA GLU A 253 -22.48 22.10 15.98
C GLU A 253 -21.79 21.73 17.30
N VAL A 254 -21.46 20.46 17.56
CA VAL A 254 -20.74 20.03 18.78
C VAL A 254 -19.30 20.56 18.85
N VAL A 255 -18.67 20.81 17.71
CA VAL A 255 -17.35 21.46 17.64
C VAL A 255 -17.47 22.97 17.89
N GLU A 256 -18.58 23.62 17.53
CA GLU A 256 -18.81 25.05 17.82
C GLU A 256 -19.27 25.32 19.26
N GLU A 257 -20.04 24.42 19.90
CA GLU A 257 -20.46 24.58 21.30
C GLU A 257 -19.36 24.30 22.34
N SER A 258 -18.27 23.62 21.95
CA SER A 258 -17.12 23.39 22.84
C SER A 258 -16.20 24.61 22.98
N ASP A 259 -16.44 25.67 22.19
CA ASP A 259 -15.68 26.93 22.15
C ASP A 259 -16.47 28.14 22.72
N ALA A 260 -17.62 27.92 23.38
CA ALA A 260 -18.45 28.95 24.04
C ALA A 260 -18.48 28.78 25.57
#